data_AF-A0A014PEG0-F1
#
_entry.id   AF-A0A014PEG0-F1
#
_cell.length_a   1.000
_cell.length_b   1.000
_cell.length_c   1.000
_cell.angle_alpha   90.00
_cell.angle_beta   90.00
_cell.angle_gamma   90.00
#
_symmetry.space_group_name_H-M   'P 1'
#
loop_
_entity.id
_entity.type
_entity.pdbx_description
1 polymer ?
#
loop_
_entity_poly.entity_id
_entity_poly.type
_entity_poly.pdbx_seq_one_letter_code
_entity_poly.pdbx_strand_id
1 'polypeptide(L)'
;MLRVRGEMIRGGTSKCWIFDHHEVVATGVDADTLLLAAFNAADPRQIDGVGGASSTTSKAAIVQLSDVAGVDVSYAFAQVGIGDERVEWTSNCGNCATAVALYAVHRGLVPITSDTTTVRMLNVNTGARLTGTIPTPGRTAPDEGTAVVPGTDALGVPVLLGFQDPAGSTTGRALPTGRPLDTLTGPDGPVEASLVDAGAPAALFDAKAFGLDGSESLAAFAAVVPALTVLRRKAALAMGLVREDAPVSHAVPKVGVVSEPVTYRTTHGHLVTQDRYDVAVRMVSMHAPHPAIGLTSAVALTTAAATPGTLAHRVTRQTADGTLRLGTPAGVITARAVPAPDGASPTVLLHRAARRIARAELLVPVPEGRPV
;
A
#
# COMPACT_ATOMS: atom_id res chain seq x y z
N MET A 1 -21.64 -20.27 -15.26
CA MET A 1 -21.29 -19.45 -14.09
C MET A 1 -20.41 -20.28 -13.19
N LEU A 2 -19.16 -19.86 -13.03
CA LEU A 2 -18.21 -20.46 -12.11
C LEU A 2 -18.56 -20.04 -10.68
N ARG A 3 -18.32 -20.92 -9.70
CA ARG A 3 -18.46 -20.60 -8.26
C ARG A 3 -17.09 -20.54 -7.61
N VAL A 4 -16.78 -19.45 -6.93
CA VAL A 4 -15.55 -19.29 -6.14
C VAL A 4 -15.86 -18.60 -4.82
N ARG A 5 -15.27 -19.03 -3.71
CA ARG A 5 -15.49 -18.34 -2.43
C ARG A 5 -14.47 -17.24 -2.24
N GLY A 6 -14.94 -16.12 -1.69
CA GLY A 6 -14.10 -14.98 -1.37
C GLY A 6 -14.53 -14.35 -0.05
N GLU A 7 -13.59 -13.71 0.63
CA GLU A 7 -13.85 -12.90 1.81
C GLU A 7 -13.51 -11.44 1.52
N MET A 8 -14.49 -10.55 1.69
CA MET A 8 -14.24 -9.12 1.59
C MET A 8 -13.80 -8.62 2.96
N ILE A 9 -12.56 -8.18 3.06
CA ILE A 9 -11.99 -7.64 4.29
C ILE A 9 -11.53 -6.20 4.02
N ARG A 10 -11.94 -5.29 4.90
CA ARG A 10 -11.39 -3.94 4.93
C ARG A 10 -10.04 -4.00 5.62
N GLY A 11 -8.98 -3.63 4.92
CA GLY A 11 -7.64 -3.44 5.48
C GLY A 11 -7.29 -1.95 5.48
N GLY A 12 -7.37 -1.32 6.64
CA GLY A 12 -7.27 0.13 6.78
C GLY A 12 -8.25 0.87 5.87
N THR A 13 -7.74 1.67 4.94
CA THR A 13 -8.53 2.51 4.01
C THR A 13 -8.79 1.84 2.66
N SER A 14 -8.74 0.50 2.56
CA SER A 14 -9.10 -0.25 1.35
C SER A 14 -9.97 -1.46 1.65
N LYS A 15 -10.80 -1.86 0.69
CA LYS A 15 -11.48 -3.16 0.68
C LYS A 15 -10.71 -4.10 -0.23
N CYS A 16 -10.42 -5.30 0.26
CA CYS A 16 -9.71 -6.33 -0.49
C CYS A 16 -10.55 -7.61 -0.47
N TRP A 17 -10.78 -8.19 -1.64
CA TRP A 17 -11.30 -9.55 -1.74
C TRP A 17 -10.15 -10.53 -1.57
N ILE A 18 -10.28 -11.47 -0.64
CA ILE A 18 -9.27 -12.47 -0.35
C ILE A 18 -9.80 -13.83 -0.77
N PHE A 19 -9.01 -14.52 -1.58
CA PHE A 19 -9.31 -15.83 -2.14
C PHE A 19 -8.28 -16.85 -1.65
N ASP A 20 -8.74 -18.07 -1.42
CA ASP A 20 -7.86 -19.20 -1.14
C ASP A 20 -7.27 -19.70 -2.46
N HIS A 21 -5.95 -19.87 -2.52
CA HIS A 21 -5.26 -20.32 -3.73
C HIS A 21 -5.77 -21.69 -4.22
N HIS A 22 -6.03 -22.64 -3.33
CA HIS A 22 -6.53 -23.95 -3.73
C HIS A 22 -7.94 -23.86 -4.34
N GLU A 23 -8.78 -22.98 -3.81
CA GLU A 23 -10.11 -22.74 -4.38
C GLU A 23 -10.01 -22.07 -5.76
N VAL A 24 -9.09 -21.12 -5.96
CA VAL A 24 -8.82 -20.51 -7.27
C VAL A 24 -8.34 -21.56 -8.26
N VAL A 25 -7.33 -22.36 -7.92
CA VAL A 25 -6.79 -23.42 -8.80
C VAL A 25 -7.86 -24.46 -9.15
N ALA A 26 -8.72 -24.83 -8.18
CA ALA A 26 -9.78 -25.81 -8.40
C ALA A 26 -10.84 -25.34 -9.42
N THR A 27 -10.91 -24.04 -9.73
CA THR A 27 -11.81 -23.54 -10.79
C THR A 27 -11.36 -23.93 -12.20
N GLY A 28 -10.08 -24.27 -12.39
CA GLY A 28 -9.48 -24.52 -13.71
C GLY A 28 -9.33 -23.26 -14.58
N VAL A 29 -9.66 -22.08 -14.04
CA VAL A 29 -9.51 -20.78 -14.71
C VAL A 29 -8.27 -20.08 -14.15
N ASP A 30 -7.49 -19.45 -15.02
CA ASP A 30 -6.34 -18.66 -14.56
C ASP A 30 -6.79 -17.45 -13.71
N ALA A 31 -5.90 -16.99 -12.84
CA ALA A 31 -6.23 -15.94 -11.88
C ALA A 31 -6.62 -14.60 -12.55
N ASP A 32 -6.04 -14.27 -13.71
CA ASP A 32 -6.35 -13.02 -14.40
C ASP A 32 -7.78 -13.06 -14.92
N THR A 33 -8.11 -14.09 -15.70
CA THR A 33 -9.47 -14.29 -16.24
C THR A 33 -10.51 -14.33 -15.13
N LEU A 34 -10.22 -15.05 -14.03
CA LEU A 34 -11.11 -15.13 -12.89
C LEU A 34 -11.36 -13.75 -12.26
N LEU A 35 -10.29 -12.99 -11.98
CA LEU A 35 -10.39 -11.71 -11.30
C LEU A 35 -11.00 -10.62 -12.19
N LEU A 36 -10.65 -10.57 -13.48
CA LEU A 36 -11.26 -9.63 -14.43
C LEU A 36 -12.77 -9.82 -14.51
N ALA A 37 -13.23 -11.07 -14.61
CA ALA A 37 -14.65 -11.39 -14.63
C ALA A 37 -15.33 -11.13 -13.28
N ALA A 38 -14.71 -11.55 -12.16
CA ALA A 38 -15.29 -11.37 -10.83
C ALA A 38 -15.47 -9.89 -10.45
N PHE A 39 -14.55 -9.02 -10.87
CA PHE A 39 -14.59 -7.58 -10.60
C PHE A 39 -15.32 -6.78 -11.66
N ASN A 40 -15.70 -7.40 -12.79
CA ASN A 40 -16.24 -6.70 -13.96
C ASN A 40 -15.31 -5.55 -14.40
N ALA A 41 -14.04 -5.88 -14.63
CA ALA A 41 -12.96 -4.89 -14.86
C ALA A 41 -13.17 -4.01 -16.10
N ALA A 42 -13.84 -4.53 -17.14
CA ALA A 42 -14.11 -3.81 -18.37
C ALA A 42 -15.10 -2.64 -18.19
N ASP A 43 -16.02 -2.71 -17.21
CA ASP A 43 -16.97 -1.62 -16.93
C ASP A 43 -16.32 -0.62 -15.94
N PRO A 44 -16.18 0.66 -16.30
CA PRO A 44 -15.73 1.71 -15.37
C PRO A 44 -16.55 1.81 -14.08
N ARG A 45 -17.80 1.33 -14.08
CA ARG A 45 -18.68 1.29 -12.92
C ARG A 45 -18.59 -0.03 -12.14
N GLN A 46 -18.02 -1.08 -12.73
CA GLN A 46 -17.92 -2.42 -12.16
C GLN A 46 -19.29 -2.97 -11.68
N ILE A 47 -20.39 -2.60 -12.34
CA ILE A 47 -21.76 -2.80 -11.81
C ILE A 47 -22.17 -4.27 -11.70
N ASP A 48 -21.68 -5.11 -12.60
CA ASP A 48 -21.91 -6.56 -12.65
C ASP A 48 -20.78 -7.38 -11.99
N GLY A 49 -20.06 -6.79 -11.04
CA GLY A 49 -18.94 -7.44 -10.36
C GLY A 49 -18.79 -7.00 -8.91
N VAL A 50 -17.78 -7.54 -8.23
CA VAL A 50 -17.50 -7.23 -6.82
C VAL A 50 -16.61 -5.99 -6.62
N GLY A 51 -16.15 -5.39 -7.72
CA GLY A 51 -15.38 -4.16 -7.71
C GLY A 51 -16.21 -2.96 -7.23
N GLY A 52 -15.55 -1.95 -6.66
CA GLY A 52 -16.21 -0.76 -6.14
C GLY A 52 -15.98 0.52 -6.96
N ALA A 53 -15.54 0.39 -8.21
CA ALA A 53 -15.23 1.48 -9.14
C ALA A 53 -14.21 2.50 -8.61
N SER A 54 -13.32 2.08 -7.71
CA SER A 54 -12.21 2.90 -7.24
C SER A 54 -10.96 2.08 -6.98
N SER A 55 -9.78 2.69 -7.12
CA SER A 55 -8.51 1.98 -6.91
C SER A 55 -8.40 1.33 -5.52
N THR A 56 -9.05 1.91 -4.49
CA THR A 56 -9.06 1.38 -3.11
C THR A 56 -10.10 0.28 -2.86
N THR A 57 -10.94 -0.03 -3.84
CA THR A 57 -12.01 -1.03 -3.74
C THR A 57 -12.03 -2.05 -4.88
N SER A 58 -11.14 -1.92 -5.87
CA SER A 58 -10.89 -2.92 -6.93
C SER A 58 -9.58 -3.67 -6.66
N LYS A 59 -9.53 -4.43 -5.56
CA LYS A 59 -8.33 -5.11 -5.06
C LYS A 59 -8.60 -6.54 -4.66
N ALA A 60 -7.69 -7.44 -5.04
CA ALA A 60 -7.74 -8.84 -4.65
C ALA A 60 -6.42 -9.30 -4.00
N ALA A 61 -6.49 -10.35 -3.20
CA ALA A 61 -5.34 -11.11 -2.76
C ALA A 61 -5.64 -12.61 -2.84
N ILE A 62 -4.69 -13.40 -3.35
CA ILE A 62 -4.76 -14.86 -3.37
C ILE A 62 -3.78 -15.38 -2.34
N VAL A 63 -4.25 -16.16 -1.36
CA VAL A 63 -3.51 -16.54 -0.15
C VAL A 63 -3.39 -18.06 -0.07
N GLN A 64 -2.24 -18.54 0.39
CA GLN A 64 -1.99 -19.94 0.72
C GLN A 64 -1.04 -20.07 1.91
N LEU A 65 -0.99 -21.25 2.51
CA LEU A 65 0.12 -21.61 3.39
C LEU A 65 1.45 -21.55 2.62
N SER A 66 2.50 -21.06 3.29
CA SER A 66 3.82 -20.96 2.68
C SER A 66 4.61 -22.25 2.87
N ASP A 67 5.39 -22.62 1.87
CA ASP A 67 6.46 -23.63 1.93
C ASP A 67 7.82 -23.02 2.31
N VAL A 68 7.92 -21.68 2.35
CA VAL A 68 9.14 -20.96 2.69
C VAL A 68 9.38 -20.99 4.19
N ALA A 69 10.57 -21.44 4.60
CA ALA A 69 10.95 -21.46 6.01
C ALA A 69 10.79 -20.09 6.68
N GLY A 70 10.18 -20.08 7.86
CA GLY A 70 9.91 -18.86 8.63
C GLY A 70 8.83 -17.95 8.02
N VAL A 71 8.00 -18.46 7.10
CA VAL A 71 6.81 -17.80 6.58
C VAL A 71 5.61 -18.69 6.88
N ASP A 72 4.52 -18.10 7.36
CA ASP A 72 3.29 -18.86 7.63
C ASP A 72 2.39 -18.89 6.39
N VAL A 73 2.21 -17.74 5.72
CA VAL A 73 1.40 -17.63 4.50
C VAL A 73 2.11 -16.87 3.39
N SER A 74 1.93 -17.34 2.16
CA SER A 74 2.32 -16.63 0.95
C SER A 74 1.07 -16.01 0.31
N TYR A 75 1.18 -14.79 -0.20
CA TYR A 75 0.08 -14.14 -0.90
C TYR A 75 0.52 -13.37 -2.14
N ALA A 76 -0.31 -13.43 -3.18
CA ALA A 76 -0.24 -12.56 -4.35
C ALA A 76 -1.29 -11.47 -4.23
N PHE A 77 -0.88 -10.20 -4.35
CA PHE A 77 -1.76 -9.05 -4.46
C PHE A 77 -2.03 -8.74 -5.94
N ALA A 78 -3.30 -8.46 -6.24
CA ALA A 78 -3.76 -8.01 -7.55
C ALA A 78 -4.48 -6.67 -7.42
N GLN A 79 -3.99 -5.67 -8.17
CA GLN A 79 -4.75 -4.48 -8.47
C GLN A 79 -5.55 -4.72 -9.75
N VAL A 80 -6.87 -4.81 -9.65
CA VAL A 80 -7.74 -5.09 -10.80
C VAL A 80 -8.16 -3.77 -11.45
N GLY A 81 -8.03 -3.68 -12.78
CA GLY A 81 -8.39 -2.52 -13.58
C GLY A 81 -9.86 -2.11 -13.45
N ILE A 82 -10.15 -0.85 -13.81
CA ILE A 82 -11.48 -0.23 -13.76
C ILE A 82 -11.69 0.46 -15.10
N GLY A 83 -12.57 -0.07 -15.92
CA GLY A 83 -12.64 0.31 -17.34
C GLY A 83 -11.43 -0.15 -18.15
N ASP A 84 -10.63 -1.09 -17.61
CA ASP A 84 -9.40 -1.63 -18.21
C ASP A 84 -9.30 -3.12 -17.86
N GLU A 85 -9.21 -3.98 -18.86
CA GLU A 85 -9.17 -5.44 -18.71
C GLU A 85 -7.75 -5.94 -18.40
N ARG A 86 -7.17 -5.40 -17.32
CA ARG A 86 -5.82 -5.77 -16.87
C ARG A 86 -5.78 -6.00 -15.37
N VAL A 87 -4.99 -6.99 -14.97
CA VAL A 87 -4.64 -7.22 -13.57
C VAL A 87 -3.16 -6.90 -13.39
N GLU A 88 -2.85 -6.05 -12.41
CA GLU A 88 -1.48 -5.67 -12.09
C GLU A 88 -0.96 -6.46 -10.89
N TRP A 89 0.11 -7.23 -11.12
CA TRP A 89 0.74 -8.16 -10.16
C TRP A 89 2.18 -7.77 -9.79
N THR A 90 2.64 -6.57 -10.13
CA THR A 90 4.04 -6.14 -9.93
C THR A 90 4.29 -5.46 -8.60
N SER A 91 3.23 -5.17 -7.84
CA SER A 91 3.30 -4.41 -6.60
C SER A 91 2.74 -5.16 -5.40
N ASN A 92 3.00 -4.63 -4.22
CA ASN A 92 2.36 -5.04 -2.97
C ASN A 92 1.42 -3.92 -2.49
N CYS A 93 0.39 -4.29 -1.74
CA CYS A 93 -0.51 -3.36 -1.06
C CYS A 93 -0.54 -3.65 0.44
N GLY A 94 0.10 -2.81 1.26
CA GLY A 94 0.10 -2.99 2.71
C GLY A 94 -1.30 -2.96 3.34
N ASN A 95 -2.27 -2.26 2.73
CA ASN A 95 -3.67 -2.33 3.15
C ASN A 95 -4.23 -3.73 2.99
N CYS A 96 -4.03 -4.38 1.84
CA CYS A 96 -4.45 -5.76 1.67
C CYS A 96 -3.60 -6.74 2.49
N ALA A 97 -2.31 -6.47 2.72
CA ALA A 97 -1.49 -7.26 3.65
C ALA A 97 -2.07 -7.25 5.07
N THR A 98 -2.59 -6.10 5.52
CA THR A 98 -3.30 -5.97 6.80
C THR A 98 -4.53 -6.88 6.84
N ALA A 99 -5.28 -6.93 5.73
CA ALA A 99 -6.45 -7.78 5.60
C ALA A 99 -6.09 -9.27 5.52
N VAL A 100 -5.00 -9.62 4.82
CA VAL A 100 -4.45 -10.99 4.73
C VAL A 100 -4.03 -11.51 6.09
N ALA A 101 -3.41 -10.69 6.94
CA ALA A 101 -3.08 -11.09 8.31
C ALA A 101 -4.33 -11.50 9.10
N LEU A 102 -5.40 -10.68 9.03
CA LEU A 102 -6.66 -10.99 9.71
C LEU A 102 -7.33 -12.25 9.14
N TYR A 103 -7.33 -12.37 7.81
CA TYR A 103 -7.82 -13.55 7.11
C TYR A 103 -7.12 -14.84 7.57
N ALA A 104 -5.79 -14.82 7.66
CA ALA A 104 -5.00 -15.98 8.08
C ALA A 104 -5.35 -16.43 9.50
N VAL A 105 -5.56 -15.49 10.43
CA VAL A 105 -6.04 -15.78 11.78
C VAL A 105 -7.47 -16.34 11.77
N HIS A 106 -8.40 -15.72 11.02
CA HIS A 106 -9.79 -16.18 10.93
C HIS A 106 -9.94 -17.56 10.30
N ARG A 107 -9.06 -17.91 9.35
CA ARG A 107 -9.07 -19.20 8.64
C ARG A 107 -8.24 -20.28 9.33
N GLY A 108 -7.62 -19.96 10.47
CA GLY A 108 -6.79 -20.91 11.20
C GLY A 108 -5.53 -21.33 10.43
N LEU A 109 -5.03 -20.47 9.54
CA LEU A 109 -3.78 -20.73 8.80
C LEU A 109 -2.54 -20.58 9.70
N VAL A 110 -2.70 -19.97 10.87
CA VAL A 110 -1.67 -19.84 11.90
C VAL A 110 -2.27 -20.24 13.26
N PRO A 111 -1.55 -21.01 14.09
CA PRO A 111 -2.06 -21.40 15.40
C PRO A 111 -2.13 -20.20 16.37
N ILE A 112 -3.27 -20.06 17.05
CA ILE A 112 -3.49 -19.03 18.08
C ILE A 112 -3.08 -19.61 19.44
N THR A 113 -1.87 -19.29 19.89
CA THR A 113 -1.27 -19.88 21.11
C THR A 113 -1.18 -18.92 22.29
N SER A 114 -1.39 -17.63 22.07
CA SER A 114 -1.28 -16.55 23.04
C SER A 114 -2.36 -15.47 22.84
N ASP A 115 -2.40 -14.49 23.74
CA ASP A 115 -3.31 -13.32 23.64
C ASP A 115 -2.97 -12.37 22.48
N THR A 116 -1.95 -12.69 21.71
CA THR A 116 -1.57 -12.02 20.47
C THR A 116 -1.05 -13.07 19.51
N THR A 117 -1.39 -12.95 18.24
CA THR A 117 -0.97 -13.84 17.16
C THR A 117 -0.23 -13.02 16.10
N THR A 118 0.98 -13.44 15.76
CA THR A 118 1.76 -12.84 14.67
C THR A 118 1.75 -13.77 13.48
N VAL A 119 1.26 -13.28 12.35
CA VAL A 119 1.30 -13.95 11.05
C VAL A 119 2.52 -13.46 10.28
N ARG A 120 3.44 -14.35 9.92
CA ARG A 120 4.57 -14.08 9.02
C ARG A 120 4.13 -14.32 7.58
N MET A 121 4.25 -13.31 6.75
CA MET A 121 3.69 -13.28 5.40
C MET A 121 4.78 -13.02 4.38
N LEU A 122 4.69 -13.70 3.23
CA LEU A 122 5.50 -13.40 2.05
C LEU A 122 4.59 -12.89 0.95
N ASN A 123 4.85 -11.68 0.47
CA ASN A 123 4.24 -11.21 -0.76
C ASN A 123 5.03 -11.77 -1.96
N VAL A 124 4.41 -12.64 -2.75
CA VAL A 124 5.11 -13.29 -3.87
C VAL A 124 5.30 -12.37 -5.07
N ASN A 125 4.57 -11.27 -5.17
CA ASN A 125 4.75 -10.27 -6.23
C ASN A 125 6.12 -9.59 -6.14
N THR A 126 6.52 -9.21 -4.92
CA THR A 126 7.71 -8.37 -4.70
C THR A 126 8.78 -9.03 -3.84
N GLY A 127 8.53 -10.24 -3.32
CA GLY A 127 9.40 -10.90 -2.35
C GLY A 127 9.39 -10.26 -0.95
N ALA A 128 8.52 -9.27 -0.71
CA ALA A 128 8.49 -8.56 0.57
C ALA A 128 8.06 -9.49 1.70
N ARG A 129 8.80 -9.46 2.81
CA ARG A 129 8.47 -10.19 4.04
C ARG A 129 7.77 -9.25 5.01
N LEU A 130 6.62 -9.67 5.50
CA LEU A 130 5.77 -8.87 6.38
C LEU A 130 5.38 -9.67 7.62
N THR A 131 5.04 -8.94 8.68
CA THR A 131 4.37 -9.50 9.85
C THR A 131 3.05 -8.78 10.07
N GLY A 132 2.01 -9.52 10.46
CA GLY A 132 0.75 -8.96 10.92
C GLY A 132 0.47 -9.46 12.33
N THR A 133 0.60 -8.57 13.32
CA THR A 133 0.39 -8.92 14.73
C THR A 133 -0.98 -8.44 15.18
N ILE A 134 -1.81 -9.38 15.64
CA ILE A 134 -3.23 -9.21 15.94
C ILE A 134 -3.47 -9.64 17.39
N PRO A 135 -4.14 -8.83 18.23
CA PRO A 135 -4.59 -9.27 19.54
C PRO A 135 -5.62 -10.40 19.42
N THR A 136 -5.39 -11.49 20.13
CA THR A 136 -6.22 -12.70 20.17
C THR A 136 -6.49 -13.11 21.62
N PRO A 137 -7.05 -12.21 22.46
CA PRO A 137 -7.25 -12.47 23.88
C PRO A 137 -8.11 -13.72 24.08
N GLY A 138 -7.75 -14.55 25.08
CA GLY A 138 -8.43 -15.82 25.28
C GLY A 138 -8.18 -16.83 24.14
N ARG A 139 -7.11 -16.62 23.36
CA ARG A 139 -6.70 -17.46 22.24
C ARG A 139 -7.77 -17.65 21.17
N THR A 140 -8.57 -16.61 20.94
CA THR A 140 -9.66 -16.61 19.95
C THR A 140 -9.41 -15.56 18.88
N ALA A 141 -9.80 -15.86 17.64
CA ALA A 141 -9.74 -14.91 16.55
C ALA A 141 -10.77 -13.78 16.78
N PRO A 142 -10.39 -12.50 16.73
CA PRO A 142 -11.31 -11.39 17.00
C PRO A 142 -12.25 -11.15 15.83
N ASP A 143 -13.55 -10.98 16.07
CA ASP A 143 -14.51 -10.55 15.04
C ASP A 143 -14.59 -9.03 14.90
N GLU A 144 -14.43 -8.31 16.02
CA GLU A 144 -14.52 -6.85 16.10
C GLU A 144 -13.31 -6.25 16.83
N GLY A 145 -13.15 -4.93 16.72
CA GLY A 145 -12.13 -4.20 17.47
C GLY A 145 -12.39 -2.70 17.46
N THR A 146 -11.65 -1.99 18.30
CA THR A 146 -11.83 -0.55 18.58
C THR A 146 -10.79 0.34 17.91
N ALA A 147 -9.91 -0.22 17.06
CA ALA A 147 -8.89 0.56 16.39
C ALA A 147 -9.52 1.45 15.30
N VAL A 148 -9.25 2.76 15.40
CA VAL A 148 -9.76 3.77 14.47
C VAL A 148 -8.99 3.72 13.16
N VAL A 149 -9.68 4.02 12.06
CA VAL A 149 -9.05 4.20 10.75
C VAL A 149 -9.11 5.65 10.31
N PRO A 150 -7.95 6.29 10.04
CA PRO A 150 -7.92 7.67 9.60
C PRO A 150 -8.84 7.93 8.39
N GLY A 151 -9.67 8.95 8.50
CA GLY A 151 -10.63 9.36 7.47
C GLY A 151 -11.97 8.64 7.51
N THR A 152 -12.28 7.86 8.54
CA THR A 152 -13.61 7.22 8.68
C THR A 152 -13.97 7.05 10.15
N ASP A 153 -15.26 6.99 10.48
CA ASP A 153 -15.73 6.57 11.81
C ASP A 153 -15.69 5.03 11.98
N ALA A 154 -15.16 4.30 11.00
CA ALA A 154 -15.13 2.84 11.01
C ALA A 154 -14.06 2.32 11.98
N LEU A 155 -14.48 1.43 12.87
CA LEU A 155 -13.61 0.68 13.76
C LEU A 155 -13.19 -0.66 13.13
N GLY A 156 -12.15 -1.27 13.69
CA GLY A 156 -11.70 -2.60 13.30
C GLY A 156 -10.76 -3.22 14.32
N VAL A 157 -10.43 -4.49 14.06
CA VAL A 157 -9.42 -5.24 14.79
C VAL A 157 -8.06 -4.55 14.59
N PRO A 158 -7.34 -4.17 15.65
CA PRO A 158 -5.98 -3.64 15.53
C PRO A 158 -5.05 -4.66 14.88
N VAL A 159 -4.25 -4.20 13.93
CA VAL A 159 -3.19 -4.97 13.28
C VAL A 159 -1.92 -4.13 13.29
N LEU A 160 -0.88 -4.61 13.95
CA LEU A 160 0.46 -4.05 13.83
C LEU A 160 1.14 -4.72 12.63
N LEU A 161 1.20 -3.99 11.52
CA LEU A 161 1.81 -4.47 10.28
C LEU A 161 3.29 -4.08 10.27
N GLY A 162 4.19 -5.06 10.19
CA GLY A 162 5.62 -4.83 10.07
C GLY A 162 6.14 -5.20 8.69
N PHE A 163 6.85 -4.29 8.03
CA PHE A 163 7.64 -4.58 6.84
C PHE A 163 9.07 -4.91 7.28
N GLN A 164 9.50 -6.14 7.06
CA GLN A 164 10.82 -6.63 7.45
C GLN A 164 11.82 -6.32 6.35
N ASP A 165 12.97 -5.75 6.71
CA ASP A 165 14.04 -5.36 5.78
C ASP A 165 13.47 -4.74 4.48
N PRO A 166 12.72 -3.62 4.58
CA PRO A 166 11.98 -3.11 3.44
C PRO A 166 12.87 -2.51 2.37
N ALA A 167 14.13 -2.19 2.68
CA ALA A 167 14.99 -1.36 1.86
C ALA A 167 15.63 -2.14 0.70
N GLY A 168 15.56 -1.58 -0.50
CA GLY A 168 16.18 -2.15 -1.70
C GLY A 168 15.52 -3.42 -2.22
N SER A 169 14.29 -3.75 -1.80
CA SER A 169 13.61 -4.97 -2.21
C SER A 169 13.40 -5.10 -3.73
N THR A 170 13.41 -3.99 -4.47
CA THR A 170 13.16 -3.97 -5.92
C THR A 170 14.40 -3.63 -6.73
N THR A 171 15.24 -2.74 -6.21
CA THR A 171 16.39 -2.15 -6.91
C THR A 171 17.73 -2.59 -6.32
N GLY A 172 17.71 -3.37 -5.23
CA GLY A 172 18.89 -3.82 -4.48
C GLY A 172 19.47 -2.81 -3.50
N ARG A 173 18.97 -1.56 -3.45
CA ARG A 173 19.49 -0.51 -2.54
C ARG A 173 18.38 0.40 -2.05
N ALA A 174 18.49 0.88 -0.80
CA ALA A 174 17.56 1.87 -0.24
C ALA A 174 17.47 3.16 -1.08
N LEU A 175 18.63 3.60 -1.61
CA LEU A 175 18.78 4.72 -2.53
C LEU A 175 19.29 4.17 -3.87
N PRO A 176 18.42 3.95 -4.87
CA PRO A 176 18.80 3.27 -6.11
C PRO A 176 19.93 3.98 -6.87
N THR A 177 19.97 5.32 -6.79
CA THR A 177 20.98 6.17 -7.42
C THR A 177 22.25 6.33 -6.57
N GLY A 178 22.26 5.79 -5.35
CA GLY A 178 23.36 5.93 -4.38
C GLY A 178 23.46 7.30 -3.71
N ARG A 179 22.56 8.24 -4.00
CA ARG A 179 22.54 9.58 -3.43
C ARG A 179 21.19 9.89 -2.77
N PRO A 180 21.17 10.70 -1.69
CA PRO A 180 19.93 11.07 -1.01
C PRO A 180 19.06 12.05 -1.81
N LEU A 181 19.67 12.76 -2.77
CA LEU A 181 19.01 13.68 -3.69
C LEU A 181 19.47 13.48 -5.13
N ASP A 182 18.50 13.50 -6.01
CA ASP A 182 18.61 13.55 -7.46
C ASP A 182 18.01 14.86 -7.98
N THR A 183 18.42 15.29 -9.18
CA THR A 183 17.74 16.35 -9.93
C THR A 183 17.10 15.74 -11.16
N LEU A 184 15.78 15.87 -11.29
CA LEU A 184 15.01 15.38 -12.43
C LEU A 184 14.48 16.56 -13.24
N THR A 185 14.54 16.48 -14.56
CA THR A 185 13.93 17.50 -15.45
C THR A 185 12.42 17.27 -15.52
N GLY A 186 11.65 18.15 -14.87
CA GLY A 186 10.20 18.22 -14.97
C GLY A 186 9.73 19.17 -16.08
N PRO A 187 8.40 19.36 -16.21
CA PRO A 187 7.83 20.26 -17.23
C PRO A 187 8.29 21.71 -17.11
N ASP A 188 8.42 22.21 -15.88
CA ASP A 188 8.75 23.62 -15.60
C ASP A 188 10.25 23.83 -15.28
N GLY A 189 11.08 22.81 -15.48
CA GLY A 189 12.52 22.86 -15.23
C GLY A 189 13.04 21.77 -14.27
N PRO A 190 14.26 21.91 -13.76
CA PRO A 190 14.86 20.93 -12.85
C PRO A 190 14.16 20.95 -11.48
N VAL A 191 13.89 19.76 -10.94
CA VAL A 191 13.26 19.55 -9.63
C VAL A 191 14.09 18.55 -8.82
N GLU A 192 14.37 18.87 -7.55
CA GLU A 192 15.02 17.93 -6.64
C GLU A 192 14.07 16.80 -6.22
N ALA A 193 14.59 15.59 -6.12
CA ALA A 193 13.86 14.40 -5.71
C ALA A 193 14.71 13.52 -4.79
N SER A 194 14.08 12.90 -3.79
CA SER A 194 14.64 11.72 -3.15
C SER A 194 14.05 10.47 -3.78
N LEU A 195 14.92 9.66 -4.40
CA LEU A 195 14.56 8.38 -4.98
C LEU A 195 14.88 7.28 -3.97
N VAL A 196 13.84 6.63 -3.45
CA VAL A 196 13.93 5.68 -2.35
C VAL A 196 13.24 4.39 -2.73
N ASP A 197 13.88 3.26 -2.48
CA ASP A 197 13.26 1.95 -2.60
C ASP A 197 13.17 1.33 -1.21
N ALA A 198 11.98 1.46 -0.59
CA ALA A 198 11.67 0.74 0.62
C ALA A 198 10.18 0.41 0.70
N GLY A 199 9.83 -0.87 0.75
CA GLY A 199 8.45 -1.37 0.66
C GLY A 199 7.85 -1.24 -0.76
N ALA A 200 8.00 -0.09 -1.41
CA ALA A 200 7.93 0.06 -2.85
C ALA A 200 8.84 1.22 -3.30
N PRO A 201 9.36 1.18 -4.54
CA PRO A 201 10.05 2.32 -5.13
C PRO A 201 9.20 3.59 -5.10
N ALA A 202 9.77 4.71 -4.65
CA ALA A 202 9.12 6.00 -4.55
C ALA A 202 10.06 7.16 -4.94
N ALA A 203 9.49 8.17 -5.59
CA ALA A 203 10.11 9.48 -5.79
C ALA A 203 9.34 10.53 -4.98
N LEU A 204 10.03 11.13 -4.02
CA LEU A 204 9.48 12.17 -3.14
C LEU A 204 10.07 13.51 -3.55
N PHE A 205 9.23 14.53 -3.65
CA PHE A 205 9.61 15.89 -4.02
C PHE A 205 9.21 16.88 -2.93
N ASP A 206 9.83 18.05 -2.88
CA ASP A 206 9.41 19.12 -1.97
C ASP A 206 8.11 19.75 -2.49
N ALA A 207 7.10 19.92 -1.63
CA ALA A 207 5.85 20.57 -1.97
C ALA A 207 6.08 21.99 -2.56
N LYS A 208 7.06 22.74 -2.03
CA LYS A 208 7.36 24.10 -2.48
C LYS A 208 7.77 24.17 -3.95
N ALA A 209 8.37 23.10 -4.49
CA ALA A 209 8.74 23.03 -5.90
C ALA A 209 7.52 23.05 -6.85
N PHE A 210 6.32 22.81 -6.33
CA PHE A 210 5.06 22.85 -7.07
C PHE A 210 4.13 23.97 -6.59
N GLY A 211 4.65 24.93 -5.81
CA GLY A 211 3.84 25.99 -5.20
C GLY A 211 2.87 25.49 -4.11
N LEU A 212 3.18 24.35 -3.50
CA LEU A 212 2.39 23.69 -2.47
C LEU A 212 3.04 23.84 -1.08
N ASP A 213 2.27 23.64 -0.02
CA ASP A 213 2.75 23.66 1.38
C ASP A 213 2.46 22.36 2.14
N GLY A 214 1.72 21.42 1.55
CA GLY A 214 1.35 20.12 2.14
C GLY A 214 0.00 20.12 2.85
N SER A 215 -0.74 21.24 2.82
CA SER A 215 -2.10 21.36 3.34
C SER A 215 -3.18 21.08 2.30
N GLU A 216 -2.80 20.76 1.06
CA GLU A 216 -3.70 20.74 -0.09
C GLU A 216 -4.88 19.78 0.10
N SER A 217 -6.04 20.20 -0.37
CA SER A 217 -7.17 19.32 -0.61
C SER A 217 -6.86 18.37 -1.78
N LEU A 218 -7.64 17.28 -1.93
CA LEU A 218 -7.49 16.40 -3.08
C LEU A 218 -7.68 17.15 -4.41
N ALA A 219 -8.62 18.10 -4.46
CA ALA A 219 -8.87 18.89 -5.67
C ALA A 219 -7.67 19.81 -6.01
N ALA A 220 -7.07 20.47 -5.02
CA ALA A 220 -5.89 21.30 -5.23
C ALA A 220 -4.67 20.45 -5.64
N PHE A 221 -4.45 19.31 -4.97
CA PHE A 221 -3.35 18.42 -5.32
C PHE A 221 -3.52 17.76 -6.70
N ALA A 222 -4.76 17.56 -7.16
CA ALA A 222 -5.03 17.03 -8.51
C ALA A 222 -4.40 17.89 -9.61
N ALA A 223 -4.27 19.21 -9.40
CA ALA A 223 -3.69 20.13 -10.38
C ALA A 223 -2.22 19.85 -10.70
N VAL A 224 -1.46 19.24 -9.77
CA VAL A 224 -0.03 18.96 -9.97
C VAL A 224 0.25 17.52 -10.42
N VAL A 225 -0.77 16.66 -10.45
CA VAL A 225 -0.62 15.24 -10.86
C VAL A 225 -0.05 15.06 -12.28
N PRO A 226 -0.41 15.88 -13.29
CA PRO A 226 0.21 15.79 -14.61
C PRO A 226 1.73 15.99 -14.58
N ALA A 227 2.22 16.98 -13.83
CA ALA A 227 3.65 17.24 -13.68
C ALA A 227 4.36 16.09 -12.95
N LEU A 228 3.77 15.58 -11.87
CA LEU A 228 4.27 14.41 -11.16
C LEU A 228 4.27 13.14 -12.01
N THR A 229 3.37 13.02 -12.99
CA THR A 229 3.33 11.89 -13.93
C THR A 229 4.52 11.92 -14.89
N VAL A 230 4.91 13.10 -15.38
CA VAL A 230 6.14 13.27 -16.18
C VAL A 230 7.37 12.91 -15.34
N LEU A 231 7.44 13.42 -14.12
CA LEU A 231 8.54 13.15 -13.19
C LEU A 231 8.61 11.67 -12.77
N ARG A 232 7.47 10.97 -12.66
CA ARG A 232 7.43 9.52 -12.40
C ARG A 232 8.21 8.75 -13.45
N ARG A 233 8.04 9.07 -14.73
CA ARG A 233 8.81 8.41 -15.81
C ARG A 233 10.31 8.65 -15.65
N LYS A 234 10.71 9.89 -15.34
CA LYS A 234 12.13 10.24 -15.13
C LYS A 234 12.72 9.51 -13.92
N ALA A 235 11.97 9.45 -12.82
CA ALA A 235 12.35 8.68 -11.64
C ALA A 235 12.47 7.18 -11.95
N ALA A 236 11.51 6.59 -12.68
CA ALA A 236 11.53 5.18 -13.04
C ALA A 236 12.80 4.80 -13.82
N LEU A 237 13.21 5.66 -14.77
CA LEU A 237 14.45 5.49 -15.52
C LEU A 237 15.69 5.63 -14.63
N ALA A 238 15.73 6.68 -13.80
CA ALA A 238 16.86 6.92 -12.88
C ALA A 238 17.04 5.79 -11.86
N MET A 239 15.94 5.17 -11.41
CA MET A 239 15.94 4.04 -10.49
C MET A 239 16.21 2.69 -11.19
N GLY A 240 16.32 2.65 -12.52
CA GLY A 240 16.51 1.42 -13.28
C GLY A 240 15.29 0.48 -13.28
N LEU A 241 14.10 0.99 -12.99
CA LEU A 241 12.86 0.20 -12.91
C LEU A 241 12.30 -0.15 -14.28
N VAL A 242 12.59 0.68 -15.28
CA VAL A 242 12.15 0.51 -16.67
C VAL A 242 13.27 0.88 -17.61
N ARG A 243 13.23 0.31 -18.82
CA ARG A 243 14.07 0.74 -19.94
C ARG A 243 13.49 2.00 -20.59
N GLU A 244 14.32 2.71 -21.36
CA GLU A 244 13.94 3.95 -22.05
C GLU A 244 12.78 3.77 -23.05
N ASP A 245 12.74 2.63 -23.73
CA ASP A 245 11.72 2.25 -24.70
C ASP A 245 10.45 1.65 -24.07
N ALA A 246 10.46 1.32 -22.78
CA ALA A 246 9.35 0.67 -22.11
C ALA A 246 8.28 1.66 -21.61
N PRO A 247 6.99 1.25 -21.59
CA PRO A 247 5.96 1.99 -20.86
C PRO A 247 6.29 1.99 -19.36
N VAL A 248 5.96 3.09 -18.67
CA VAL A 248 6.18 3.20 -17.23
C VAL A 248 4.94 2.72 -16.50
N SER A 249 5.12 1.80 -15.56
CA SER A 249 4.05 1.38 -14.66
C SER A 249 3.43 2.57 -13.93
N HIS A 250 2.10 2.61 -13.87
CA HIS A 250 1.40 3.62 -13.06
C HIS A 250 1.37 3.27 -11.57
N ALA A 251 1.82 2.05 -11.22
CA ALA A 251 1.93 1.58 -9.86
C ALA A 251 3.28 1.93 -9.22
N VAL A 252 4.40 1.86 -9.96
CA VAL A 252 5.75 2.15 -9.43
C VAL A 252 6.62 2.92 -10.44
N PRO A 253 7.48 3.85 -9.99
CA PRO A 253 7.62 4.29 -8.61
C PRO A 253 6.41 5.12 -8.17
N LYS A 254 6.08 5.03 -6.88
CA LYS A 254 5.10 5.91 -6.25
C LYS A 254 5.64 7.35 -6.31
N VAL A 255 4.78 8.34 -6.53
CA VAL A 255 5.23 9.75 -6.58
C VAL A 255 4.34 10.62 -5.71
N GLY A 256 4.94 11.63 -5.10
CA GLY A 256 4.23 12.58 -4.26
C GLY A 256 5.14 13.63 -3.68
N VAL A 257 4.54 14.56 -2.95
CA VAL A 257 5.24 15.68 -2.33
C VAL A 257 5.27 15.51 -0.82
N VAL A 258 6.32 16.04 -0.21
CA VAL A 258 6.52 16.13 1.24
C VAL A 258 6.80 17.57 1.65
N SER A 259 6.41 17.93 2.87
CA SER A 259 6.72 19.23 3.46
C SER A 259 6.71 19.18 4.98
N GLU A 260 7.14 20.29 5.60
CA GLU A 260 7.05 20.48 7.04
C GLU A 260 5.58 20.45 7.51
N PRO A 261 5.30 20.08 8.77
CA PRO A 261 3.93 20.10 9.28
C PRO A 261 3.31 21.49 9.26
N VAL A 262 2.15 21.60 8.62
CA VAL A 262 1.27 22.77 8.55
C VAL A 262 -0.14 22.42 9.07
N THR A 263 -0.90 23.40 9.55
CA THR A 263 -2.29 23.12 9.94
C THR A 263 -3.15 22.94 8.69
N TYR A 264 -3.95 21.87 8.63
CA TYR A 264 -4.83 21.60 7.48
C TYR A 264 -6.18 21.01 7.92
N ARG A 265 -7.13 20.96 6.99
CA ARG A 265 -8.39 20.22 7.17
C ARG A 265 -8.35 18.93 6.36
N THR A 266 -8.73 17.83 7.01
CA THR A 266 -8.89 16.53 6.33
C THR A 266 -10.03 16.57 5.31
N THR A 267 -10.13 15.53 4.48
CA THR A 267 -11.25 15.33 3.54
C THR A 267 -12.62 15.25 4.22
N HIS A 268 -12.66 14.99 5.54
CA HIS A 268 -13.88 14.96 6.35
C HIS A 268 -14.08 16.24 7.17
N GLY A 269 -13.29 17.29 6.91
CA GLY A 269 -13.42 18.60 7.56
C GLY A 269 -12.76 18.72 8.94
N HIS A 270 -12.26 17.62 9.52
CA HIS A 270 -11.52 17.67 10.79
C HIS A 270 -10.25 18.49 10.66
N LEU A 271 -10.04 19.39 11.62
CA LEU A 271 -8.81 20.19 11.72
C LEU A 271 -7.69 19.33 12.31
N VAL A 272 -6.55 19.29 11.62
CA VAL A 272 -5.31 18.69 12.11
C VAL A 272 -4.29 19.79 12.25
N THR A 273 -3.90 20.08 13.48
CA THR A 273 -2.90 21.11 13.78
C THR A 273 -1.49 20.57 13.54
N GLN A 274 -0.58 21.47 13.18
CA GLN A 274 0.80 21.14 12.83
C GLN A 274 1.58 20.35 13.90
N ASP A 275 1.24 20.46 15.18
CA ASP A 275 1.88 19.76 16.32
C ASP A 275 1.47 18.27 16.42
N ARG A 276 0.41 17.87 15.73
CA ARG A 276 -0.15 16.51 15.78
C ARG A 276 0.61 15.52 14.91
N TYR A 277 1.53 16.00 14.09
CA TYR A 277 2.26 15.17 13.14
C TYR A 277 3.65 15.74 12.80
N ASP A 278 4.46 14.94 12.12
CA ASP A 278 5.90 15.16 11.97
C ASP A 278 6.32 15.49 10.55
N VAL A 279 5.54 15.06 9.54
CA VAL A 279 5.75 15.38 8.11
C VAL A 279 4.42 15.39 7.37
N ALA A 280 4.20 16.39 6.52
CA ALA A 280 3.05 16.43 5.62
C ALA A 280 3.37 15.67 4.33
N VAL A 281 2.40 14.93 3.81
CA VAL A 281 2.57 14.17 2.57
C VAL A 281 1.30 14.15 1.72
N ARG A 282 1.47 14.26 0.41
CA ARG A 282 0.44 14.05 -0.61
C ARG A 282 0.98 13.13 -1.69
N MET A 283 0.35 11.98 -1.87
CA MET A 283 0.79 10.96 -2.83
C MET A 283 -0.17 10.83 -3.99
N VAL A 284 0.35 10.43 -5.15
CA VAL A 284 -0.45 10.02 -6.31
C VAL A 284 -0.66 8.51 -6.27
N SER A 285 -1.88 8.07 -6.54
CA SER A 285 -2.24 6.68 -6.79
C SER A 285 -2.77 6.55 -8.21
N MET A 286 -2.07 5.78 -9.05
CA MET A 286 -2.35 5.72 -10.49
C MET A 286 -2.26 7.13 -11.12
N HIS A 287 -3.40 7.71 -11.51
CA HIS A 287 -3.53 9.03 -12.14
C HIS A 287 -4.28 10.05 -11.30
N ALA A 288 -4.51 9.75 -10.01
CA ALA A 288 -5.29 10.61 -9.13
C ALA A 288 -4.60 10.80 -7.76
N PRO A 289 -4.94 11.87 -7.02
CA PRO A 289 -4.59 11.99 -5.62
C PRO A 289 -4.97 10.74 -4.82
N HIS A 290 -4.04 10.20 -4.05
CA HIS A 290 -4.36 9.17 -3.08
C HIS A 290 -5.14 9.82 -1.91
N PRO A 291 -6.28 9.27 -1.47
CA PRO A 291 -7.13 9.89 -0.44
C PRO A 291 -6.49 9.95 0.96
N ALA A 292 -5.37 9.25 1.14
CA ALA A 292 -4.56 9.20 2.36
C ALA A 292 -3.08 9.04 1.96
N ILE A 293 -2.44 7.92 2.31
CA ILE A 293 -1.17 7.44 1.76
C ILE A 293 -1.24 5.92 1.55
N GLY A 294 -0.61 5.40 0.50
CA GLY A 294 -0.42 3.96 0.32
C GLY A 294 0.63 3.45 1.31
N LEU A 295 0.41 2.31 1.97
CA LEU A 295 1.31 1.90 3.06
C LEU A 295 2.75 1.62 2.62
N THR A 296 2.96 1.11 1.41
CA THR A 296 4.31 0.96 0.87
C THR A 296 4.99 2.32 0.65
N SER A 297 4.24 3.36 0.27
CA SER A 297 4.74 4.74 0.26
C SER A 297 5.01 5.30 1.66
N ALA A 298 4.22 4.91 2.67
CA ALA A 298 4.49 5.27 4.05
C ALA A 298 5.78 4.63 4.57
N VAL A 299 6.08 3.39 4.17
CA VAL A 299 7.37 2.72 4.44
C VAL A 299 8.52 3.45 3.75
N ALA A 300 8.38 3.78 2.46
CA ALA A 300 9.37 4.56 1.72
C ALA A 300 9.63 5.92 2.37
N LEU A 301 8.58 6.65 2.74
CA LEU A 301 8.68 7.93 3.43
C LEU A 301 9.36 7.79 4.80
N THR A 302 9.00 6.78 5.59
CA THR A 302 9.59 6.53 6.91
C THR A 302 11.08 6.22 6.78
N THR A 303 11.45 5.40 5.79
CA THR A 303 12.85 5.07 5.49
C THR A 303 13.61 6.30 5.02
N ALA A 304 13.02 7.11 4.14
CA ALA A 304 13.59 8.37 3.68
C ALA A 304 13.82 9.33 4.85
N ALA A 305 12.84 9.51 5.72
CA ALA A 305 12.91 10.39 6.88
C ALA A 305 13.99 9.98 7.89
N ALA A 306 14.30 8.68 8.00
CA ALA A 306 15.40 8.15 8.78
C ALA A 306 16.76 8.19 8.06
N THR A 307 16.80 8.58 6.78
CA THR A 307 18.02 8.62 5.96
C THR A 307 18.53 10.06 5.82
N PRO A 308 19.70 10.41 6.40
CA PRO A 308 20.24 11.76 6.33
C PRO A 308 20.38 12.31 4.92
N GLY A 309 20.02 13.58 4.74
CA GLY A 309 20.18 14.31 3.49
C GLY A 309 19.01 14.20 2.51
N THR A 310 18.10 13.24 2.67
CA THR A 310 16.89 13.15 1.82
C THR A 310 15.93 14.32 2.08
N LEU A 311 15.02 14.60 1.12
CA LEU A 311 13.99 15.62 1.29
C LEU A 311 13.11 15.33 2.51
N ALA A 312 12.67 14.08 2.66
CA ALA A 312 11.87 13.67 3.81
C ALA A 312 12.61 13.92 5.13
N HIS A 313 13.89 13.57 5.23
CA HIS A 313 14.69 13.83 6.44
C HIS A 313 14.78 15.33 6.75
N ARG A 314 14.88 16.20 5.75
CA ARG A 314 14.97 17.66 5.92
C ARG A 314 13.69 18.27 6.49
N VAL A 315 12.53 17.81 6.03
CA VAL A 315 11.23 18.41 6.38
C VAL A 315 10.52 17.72 7.55
N THR A 316 11.01 16.54 7.97
CA THR A 316 10.41 15.76 9.05
C THR A 316 10.91 16.23 10.42
N ARG A 317 9.99 16.42 11.37
CA ARG A 317 10.32 16.57 12.79
C ARG A 317 10.72 15.21 13.37
N GLN A 318 12.02 15.03 13.63
CA GLN A 318 12.56 13.78 14.12
C GLN A 318 12.11 13.50 15.57
N THR A 319 11.88 12.22 15.89
CA THR A 319 11.51 11.75 17.22
C THR A 319 12.57 10.79 17.76
N ALA A 320 12.74 10.76 19.09
CA ALA A 320 13.80 9.96 19.71
C ALA A 320 13.58 8.45 19.59
N ASP A 321 12.33 8.00 19.49
CA ASP A 321 11.95 6.57 19.46
C ASP A 321 11.72 6.02 18.04
N GLY A 322 11.97 6.83 17.02
CA GLY A 322 11.79 6.51 15.60
C GLY A 322 10.33 6.51 15.12
N THR A 323 9.39 6.99 15.95
CA THR A 323 7.98 7.09 15.59
C THR A 323 7.71 8.33 14.75
N LEU A 324 7.14 8.16 13.56
CA LEU A 324 6.76 9.24 12.66
C LEU A 324 5.26 9.27 12.43
N ARG A 325 4.67 10.45 12.64
CA ARG A 325 3.27 10.74 12.35
C ARG A 325 3.19 11.45 11.01
N LEU A 326 2.56 10.79 10.04
CA LEU A 326 2.45 11.22 8.66
C LEU A 326 1.11 11.94 8.45
N GLY A 327 1.13 13.24 8.17
CA GLY A 327 -0.05 14.04 7.87
C GLY A 327 -0.53 13.81 6.44
N THR A 328 -1.71 13.21 6.27
CA THR A 328 -2.29 12.84 4.98
C THR A 328 -3.65 13.52 4.78
N PRO A 329 -4.25 13.53 3.57
CA PRO A 329 -5.59 14.11 3.39
C PRO A 329 -6.68 13.49 4.29
N ALA A 330 -6.52 12.23 4.69
CA ALA A 330 -7.45 11.52 5.58
C ALA A 330 -7.14 11.70 7.08
N GLY A 331 -6.11 12.46 7.43
CA GLY A 331 -5.62 12.60 8.81
C GLY A 331 -4.24 11.96 9.00
N VAL A 332 -3.93 11.59 10.24
CA VAL A 332 -2.58 11.19 10.64
C VAL A 332 -2.44 9.67 10.67
N ILE A 333 -1.40 9.14 10.03
CA ILE A 333 -0.99 7.73 10.13
C ILE A 333 0.32 7.66 10.88
N THR A 334 0.46 6.70 11.79
CA THR A 334 1.70 6.49 12.56
C THR A 334 2.48 5.33 11.96
N ALA A 335 3.76 5.57 11.69
CA ALA A 335 4.75 4.57 11.32
C ALA A 335 5.92 4.64 12.30
N ARG A 336 6.65 3.55 12.48
CA ARG A 336 7.84 3.52 13.33
C ARG A 336 8.93 2.70 12.66
N ALA A 337 10.10 3.31 12.48
CA ALA A 337 11.30 2.57 12.11
C ALA A 337 11.91 1.96 13.37
N VAL A 338 11.96 0.64 13.43
CA VAL A 338 12.63 -0.10 14.50
C VAL A 338 13.99 -0.55 13.97
N PRO A 339 15.10 -0.05 14.54
CA PRO A 339 16.44 -0.49 14.16
C PRO A 339 16.55 -2.02 14.26
N ALA A 340 17.16 -2.63 13.25
CA ALA A 340 17.53 -4.04 13.34
C ALA A 340 18.92 -4.18 13.99
N PRO A 341 19.22 -5.33 14.62
CA PRO A 341 20.56 -5.65 15.09
C PRO A 341 21.60 -5.57 13.96
N ASP A 342 22.86 -5.31 14.33
CA ASP A 342 24.03 -5.50 13.47
C ASP A 342 24.04 -4.69 12.16
N GLY A 343 23.35 -3.55 12.13
CA GLY A 343 23.32 -2.66 10.96
C GLY A 343 22.44 -3.16 9.82
N ALA A 344 21.63 -4.19 10.05
CA ALA A 344 20.59 -4.60 9.11
C ALA A 344 19.55 -3.48 8.94
N SER A 345 18.84 -3.53 7.82
CA SER A 345 17.77 -2.59 7.51
C SER A 345 16.66 -2.60 8.57
N PRO A 346 16.13 -1.43 8.96
CA PRO A 346 15.14 -1.34 10.02
C PRO A 346 13.83 -2.01 9.61
N THR A 347 13.11 -2.59 10.58
CA THR A 347 11.72 -2.98 10.37
C THR A 347 10.83 -1.75 10.46
N VAL A 348 9.94 -1.54 9.50
CA VAL A 348 8.95 -0.46 9.57
C VAL A 348 7.62 -0.99 10.05
N LEU A 349 7.18 -0.55 11.23
CA LEU A 349 5.92 -0.91 11.86
C LEU A 349 4.84 0.15 11.58
N LEU A 350 3.63 -0.28 11.25
CA LEU A 350 2.48 0.59 11.04
C LEU A 350 1.27 0.08 11.84
N HIS A 351 0.64 0.97 12.60
CA HIS A 351 -0.62 0.68 13.28
C HIS A 351 -1.77 0.78 12.29
N ARG A 352 -2.46 -0.34 12.07
CA ARG A 352 -3.62 -0.44 11.17
C ARG A 352 -4.81 -1.05 11.89
N ALA A 353 -5.94 -1.04 11.20
CA ALA A 353 -7.11 -1.80 11.61
C ALA A 353 -7.66 -2.57 10.42
N ALA A 354 -8.20 -3.76 10.67
CA ALA A 354 -8.90 -4.56 9.68
C ALA A 354 -10.26 -5.02 10.18
N ARG A 355 -11.20 -5.28 9.26
CA ARG A 355 -12.52 -5.82 9.59
C ARG A 355 -13.00 -6.70 8.45
N ARG A 356 -13.39 -7.94 8.76
CA ARG A 356 -14.09 -8.80 7.82
C ARG A 356 -15.50 -8.25 7.58
N ILE A 357 -15.83 -7.95 6.33
CA ILE A 357 -17.13 -7.40 5.95
C ILE A 357 -18.07 -8.52 5.50
N ALA A 358 -17.57 -9.44 4.68
CA ALA A 358 -18.37 -10.52 4.13
C ALA A 358 -17.53 -11.78 3.89
N ARG A 359 -18.20 -12.93 3.99
CA ARG A 359 -17.78 -14.19 3.40
C ARG A 359 -18.86 -14.59 2.39
N ALA A 360 -18.47 -14.81 1.15
CA ALA A 360 -19.41 -15.01 0.06
C ALA A 360 -18.94 -16.12 -0.88
N GLU A 361 -19.90 -16.72 -1.58
CA GLU A 361 -19.67 -17.47 -2.81
C GLU A 361 -20.03 -16.55 -3.98
N LEU A 362 -19.06 -16.30 -4.86
CA LEU A 362 -19.22 -15.44 -6.02
C LEU A 362 -19.62 -16.30 -7.23
N LEU A 363 -20.64 -15.83 -7.96
CA LEU A 363 -21.04 -16.40 -9.24
C LEU A 363 -20.35 -15.60 -10.35
N VAL A 364 -19.33 -16.18 -10.97
CA VAL A 364 -18.48 -15.48 -11.93
C VAL A 364 -18.85 -15.89 -13.37
N PRO A 365 -19.10 -14.92 -14.27
CA PRO A 365 -19.46 -15.19 -15.66
C PRO A 365 -18.22 -15.45 -16.52
N VAL A 366 -17.41 -16.46 -16.17
CA VAL A 366 -16.31 -16.91 -17.04
C VAL A 366 -16.91 -17.71 -18.20
N PRO A 367 -16.77 -17.28 -19.47
CA PRO A 367 -17.24 -18.07 -20.61
C PRO A 367 -16.38 -19.33 -20.76
N GLU A 368 -17.00 -20.50 -20.89
CA GLU A 368 -16.28 -21.71 -21.29
C GLU A 368 -15.75 -21.53 -22.72
N GLY A 369 -14.42 -21.53 -22.89
CA GLY A 369 -13.78 -21.71 -24.19
C GLY A 369 -13.64 -20.48 -25.10
N ARG A 370 -13.44 -19.27 -24.59
CA ARG A 370 -12.75 -18.24 -25.39
C ARG A 370 -11.24 -18.45 -25.27
N PRO A 371 -10.52 -18.77 -26.37
CA PRO A 371 -9.10 -18.48 -26.41
C PRO A 371 -8.94 -16.96 -26.32
N VAL A 372 -7.92 -16.52 -25.58
CA VAL A 372 -7.42 -15.14 -25.64
C VAL A 372 -6.91 -14.84 -27.04
#